data_AF-A0A512BGM0-F1
#
_entry.id   AF-A0A512BGM0-F1
#
_cell.length_a   1.000
_cell.length_b   1.000
_cell.length_c   1.000
_cell.angle_alpha   90.00
_cell.angle_beta   90.00
_cell.angle_gamma   90.00
#
_symmetry.space_group_name_H-M   'P 1'
#
loop_
_entity.id
_entity.type
_entity.pdbx_description
1 polymer ?
#
loop_
_entity_poly.entity_id
_entity_poly.type
_entity_poly.pdbx_seq_one_letter_code
_entity_poly.pdbx_strand_id
1 'polypeptide(L)'
;MKQIIITTLFLIIGLAAFSQKDSVRGKQFHLKGKLTETVQITPSCGYIAFGTVVEFEVKDLLGMRYKNKNIGIIVTCPDMYKEGFFKKGKMYEVSFSDTNPADFGWTVGNRNLLKKNGLAFDPYVVSLKRIQ
;
A
#
# COMPACT_ATOMS: atom_id res chain seq x y z
N MET A 1 11.12 45.07 -19.38
CA MET A 1 10.52 43.87 -20.02
C MET A 1 11.53 42.72 -20.20
N LYS A 2 12.71 42.92 -20.80
CA LYS A 2 13.71 41.83 -21.00
C LYS A 2 14.18 41.12 -19.71
N GLN A 3 14.33 41.83 -18.59
CA GLN A 3 14.77 41.23 -17.33
C GLN A 3 13.70 40.37 -16.64
N ILE A 4 12.41 40.69 -16.82
CA ILE A 4 11.29 39.92 -16.25
C ILE A 4 11.19 38.54 -16.94
N ILE A 5 11.48 38.48 -18.24
CA ILE A 5 11.44 37.21 -18.99
C ILE A 5 12.52 36.23 -18.48
N ILE A 6 13.69 36.73 -18.08
CA ILE A 6 14.80 35.90 -17.60
C ILE A 6 14.50 35.33 -16.21
N THR A 7 13.92 36.13 -15.30
CA THR A 7 13.54 35.64 -13.96
C THR A 7 12.40 34.63 -14.01
N THR A 8 11.41 34.80 -14.89
CA THR A 8 10.33 33.82 -15.05
C THR A 8 10.85 32.50 -15.63
N LEU A 9 11.83 32.54 -16.54
CA LEU A 9 12.42 31.35 -17.15
C LEU A 9 13.22 30.51 -16.12
N PHE A 10 13.97 31.17 -15.22
CA PHE A 10 14.67 30.48 -14.14
C PHE A 10 13.72 29.83 -13.13
N LEU A 11 12.56 30.44 -12.89
CA LEU A 11 11.54 29.89 -11.98
C LEU A 11 10.92 28.59 -12.53
N ILE A 12 10.71 28.51 -13.86
CA ILE A 12 10.08 27.35 -14.51
C ILE A 12 11.04 26.14 -14.55
N ILE A 13 12.34 26.38 -14.75
CA ILE A 13 13.35 25.29 -14.77
C ILE A 13 13.53 24.68 -13.37
N GLY A 14 13.38 25.47 -12.31
CA GLY A 14 13.44 24.97 -10.92
C GLY A 14 12.29 24.02 -10.54
N LEU A 15 11.12 24.14 -11.17
CA LEU A 15 9.94 23.32 -10.83
C LEU A 15 10.03 21.88 -11.39
N ALA A 16 10.83 21.64 -12.42
CA ALA A 16 10.95 20.31 -13.03
C ALA A 16 11.86 19.34 -12.22
N ALA A 17 12.65 19.85 -11.28
CA ALA A 17 13.64 19.05 -10.54
C ALA A 17 13.05 18.25 -9.35
N PHE A 18 11.79 18.48 -8.97
CA PHE A 18 11.15 17.84 -7.81
C PHE A 18 10.15 16.73 -8.17
N SER A 19 10.27 16.11 -9.35
CA SER A 19 9.58 14.84 -9.59
C SER A 19 10.40 13.71 -8.97
N GLN A 20 10.33 13.56 -7.63
CA GLN A 20 10.87 12.40 -6.94
C GLN A 20 10.08 11.18 -7.39
N LYS A 21 10.67 10.43 -8.33
CA LYS A 21 10.15 9.13 -8.76
C LYS A 21 10.54 8.13 -7.67
N ASP A 22 9.81 8.12 -6.57
CA ASP A 22 10.00 7.15 -5.50
C ASP A 22 9.89 5.75 -6.10
N SER A 23 11.03 5.09 -6.29
CA SER A 23 11.07 3.71 -6.75
C SER A 23 10.55 2.86 -5.61
N VAL A 24 9.42 2.20 -5.83
CA VAL A 24 8.89 1.20 -4.89
C VAL A 24 10.00 0.18 -4.59
N ARG A 25 10.32 0.01 -3.31
CA ARG A 25 11.35 -0.94 -2.86
C ARG A 25 10.83 -2.36 -2.98
N GLY A 26 11.71 -3.30 -3.34
CA GLY A 26 11.40 -4.73 -3.39
C GLY A 26 10.70 -5.19 -4.68
N LYS A 27 10.41 -6.49 -4.76
CA LYS A 27 9.64 -7.08 -5.86
C LYS A 27 8.16 -6.84 -5.63
N GLN A 28 7.46 -6.45 -6.68
CA GLN A 28 6.02 -6.20 -6.63
C GLN A 28 5.21 -7.38 -7.17
N PHE A 29 4.03 -7.55 -6.57
CA PHE A 29 3.05 -8.56 -6.93
C PHE A 29 1.68 -7.89 -7.03
N HIS A 30 0.80 -8.47 -7.85
CA HIS A 30 -0.54 -7.93 -8.05
C HIS A 30 -1.59 -8.98 -7.68
N LEU A 31 -2.43 -8.64 -6.72
CA LEU A 31 -3.54 -9.45 -6.24
C LEU A 31 -4.86 -8.81 -6.66
N LYS A 32 -5.76 -9.63 -7.19
CA LYS A 32 -7.19 -9.35 -7.19
C LYS A 32 -7.86 -10.23 -6.15
N GLY A 33 -8.51 -9.63 -5.16
CA GLY A 33 -9.00 -10.36 -4.01
C GLY A 33 -10.28 -9.78 -3.39
N LYS A 34 -11.00 -10.63 -2.66
CA LYS A 34 -12.21 -10.24 -1.93
C LYS A 34 -11.86 -10.08 -0.45
N LEU A 35 -12.21 -8.95 0.16
CA LEU A 35 -11.94 -8.74 1.58
C LEU A 35 -12.75 -9.73 2.44
N THR A 36 -12.09 -10.51 3.30
CA THR A 36 -12.75 -11.58 4.07
C THR A 36 -13.37 -11.10 5.38
N GLU A 37 -12.77 -10.07 5.99
CA GLU A 37 -13.14 -9.59 7.32
C GLU A 37 -13.33 -8.07 7.37
N THR A 38 -14.02 -7.59 8.40
CA THR A 38 -14.12 -6.16 8.67
C THR A 38 -12.80 -5.68 9.26
N VAL A 39 -12.20 -4.67 8.66
CA VAL A 39 -10.96 -4.07 9.15
C VAL A 39 -11.30 -3.06 10.23
N GLN A 40 -10.84 -3.31 11.47
CA GLN A 40 -10.85 -2.30 12.51
C GLN A 40 -9.71 -1.32 12.24
N ILE A 41 -10.06 -0.06 12.00
CA ILE A 41 -9.11 1.01 11.72
C ILE A 41 -8.84 1.74 13.03
N THR A 42 -7.59 1.79 13.46
CA THR A 42 -7.16 2.62 14.59
C THR A 42 -6.63 3.95 14.04
N PRO A 43 -7.26 5.10 14.37
CA PRO A 43 -6.78 6.40 13.93
C PRO A 43 -5.46 6.69 14.63
N SER A 44 -4.38 6.69 13.87
CA SER A 44 -3.04 6.73 14.49
C SER A 44 -1.92 7.13 13.53
N CYS A 45 -2.17 7.14 12.22
CA CYS A 45 -1.15 7.65 11.30
C CYS A 45 -0.96 9.15 11.46
N GLY A 46 0.31 9.57 11.46
CA GLY A 46 0.75 10.91 11.81
C GLY A 46 1.28 11.04 13.23
N TYR A 47 0.82 10.20 14.17
CA TYR A 47 1.38 10.11 15.53
C TYR A 47 2.30 8.90 15.70
N ILE A 48 1.93 7.77 15.10
CA ILE A 48 2.73 6.55 15.07
C ILE A 48 2.77 5.97 13.65
N ALA A 49 3.87 5.28 13.34
CA ALA A 49 3.97 4.46 12.14
C ALA A 49 3.09 3.21 12.31
N PHE A 50 1.79 3.32 12.03
CA PHE A 50 0.84 2.23 12.20
C PHE A 50 0.47 1.54 10.88
N GLY A 51 0.36 0.22 10.93
CA GLY A 51 -0.22 -0.60 9.89
C GLY A 51 -1.11 -1.69 10.46
N THR A 52 -1.91 -2.32 9.62
CA THR A 52 -2.73 -3.46 10.01
C THR A 52 -2.71 -4.52 8.93
N VAL A 53 -2.80 -5.79 9.32
CA VAL A 53 -2.93 -6.89 8.37
C VAL A 53 -4.40 -7.00 7.94
N VAL A 54 -4.59 -6.96 6.63
CA VAL A 54 -5.89 -7.07 5.96
C VAL A 54 -5.91 -8.36 5.16
N GLU A 55 -6.88 -9.24 5.43
CA GLU A 55 -6.97 -10.54 4.76
C GLU A 55 -7.89 -10.49 3.53
N PHE A 56 -7.39 -11.03 2.42
CA PHE A 56 -8.09 -11.14 1.15
C PHE A 56 -8.22 -12.59 0.73
N GLU A 57 -9.40 -12.99 0.27
CA GLU A 57 -9.61 -14.22 -0.49
C GLU A 57 -9.06 -14.00 -1.91
N VAL A 58 -8.06 -14.79 -2.28
CA VAL A 58 -7.33 -14.70 -3.55
C VAL A 58 -8.25 -15.14 -4.69
N LYS A 59 -8.45 -14.25 -5.68
CA LYS A 59 -9.14 -14.58 -6.94
C LYS A 59 -8.15 -14.67 -8.11
N ASP A 60 -7.18 -13.79 -8.13
CA ASP A 60 -6.07 -13.81 -9.08
C ASP A 60 -4.82 -13.25 -8.42
N LEU A 61 -3.65 -13.81 -8.71
CA LEU A 61 -2.37 -13.37 -8.19
C LEU A 61 -1.29 -13.49 -9.26
N LEU A 62 -0.69 -12.35 -9.60
CA LEU A 62 0.37 -12.23 -10.58
C LEU A 62 1.71 -11.95 -9.90
N GLY A 63 2.77 -12.53 -10.45
CA GLY A 63 4.15 -12.35 -9.99
C GLY A 63 4.65 -13.44 -9.04
N MET A 64 3.79 -14.32 -8.53
CA MET A 64 4.22 -15.48 -7.74
C MET A 64 3.21 -16.64 -7.74
N ARG A 65 3.68 -17.83 -7.39
CA ARG A 65 2.81 -18.98 -7.10
C ARG A 65 2.38 -18.93 -5.63
N TYR A 66 1.09 -19.05 -5.38
CA TYR A 66 0.50 -19.04 -4.06
C TYR A 66 -0.58 -20.10 -3.95
N LYS A 67 -0.56 -20.90 -2.89
CA LYS A 67 -1.45 -22.07 -2.73
C LYS A 67 -2.62 -21.82 -1.79
N ASN A 68 -2.51 -20.85 -0.90
CA ASN A 68 -3.54 -20.61 0.09
C ASN A 68 -4.67 -19.79 -0.51
N LYS A 69 -5.89 -20.05 -0.04
CA LYS A 69 -7.09 -19.35 -0.49
C LYS A 69 -7.13 -17.89 0.00
N ASN A 70 -6.52 -17.62 1.15
CA ASN A 70 -6.49 -16.30 1.76
C ASN A 70 -5.04 -15.82 1.89
N ILE A 71 -4.84 -14.52 1.73
CA ILE A 71 -3.56 -13.84 1.91
C ILE A 71 -3.77 -12.59 2.78
N GLY A 72 -3.03 -12.49 3.87
CA GLY A 72 -2.93 -11.28 4.68
C GLY A 72 -1.90 -10.31 4.08
N ILE A 73 -2.29 -9.04 3.88
CA ILE A 73 -1.42 -7.98 3.38
C ILE A 73 -1.34 -6.87 4.41
N ILE A 74 -0.14 -6.37 4.70
CA ILE A 74 0.08 -5.24 5.60
C ILE A 74 -0.34 -3.97 4.87
N VAL A 75 -1.39 -3.34 5.36
CA VAL A 75 -1.83 -2.02 4.93
C VAL A 75 -1.30 -0.99 5.91
N THR A 76 -0.35 -0.18 5.46
CA THR A 76 0.20 0.96 6.20
C THR A 76 -0.80 2.12 6.15
N CYS A 77 -1.02 2.80 7.28
CA CYS A 77 -1.97 3.90 7.40
C CYS A 77 -3.37 3.62 6.85
N PRO A 78 -4.07 2.59 7.37
CA PRO A 78 -5.42 2.26 6.93
C PRO A 78 -6.45 3.38 7.17
N ASP A 79 -6.19 4.28 8.11
CA ASP A 79 -6.99 5.47 8.43
C ASP A 79 -6.91 6.59 7.38
N MET A 80 -5.92 6.56 6.49
CA MET A 80 -5.82 7.49 5.36
C MET A 80 -6.81 7.18 4.23
N TYR A 81 -7.44 6.00 4.26
CA TYR A 81 -8.49 5.65 3.31
C TYR A 81 -9.82 6.26 3.75
N LYS A 82 -10.66 6.61 2.78
CA LYS A 82 -11.99 7.17 3.04
C LYS A 82 -12.83 6.24 3.93
N GLU A 83 -13.71 6.83 4.73
CA GLU A 83 -14.64 6.06 5.55
C GLU A 83 -15.40 5.02 4.71
N GLY A 84 -15.50 3.81 5.25
CA GLY A 84 -16.13 2.69 4.56
C GLY A 84 -15.40 2.26 3.29
N PHE A 85 -14.10 2.56 3.14
CA PHE A 85 -13.29 2.01 2.06
C PHE A 85 -13.16 0.49 2.19
N PHE A 86 -12.75 0.00 3.36
CA PHE A 86 -12.66 -1.41 3.70
C PHE A 86 -14.05 -1.97 4.03
N LYS A 87 -14.60 -2.78 3.14
CA LYS A 87 -15.92 -3.38 3.27
C LYS A 87 -15.82 -4.87 3.03
N LYS A 88 -16.22 -5.66 4.02
CA LYS A 88 -16.24 -7.11 3.93
C LYS A 88 -17.00 -7.55 2.67
N GLY A 89 -16.43 -8.50 1.96
CA GLY A 89 -17.00 -9.09 0.75
C GLY A 89 -16.86 -8.26 -0.52
N LYS A 90 -16.24 -7.08 -0.46
CA LYS A 90 -15.97 -6.23 -1.63
C LYS A 90 -14.68 -6.66 -2.31
N MET A 91 -14.57 -6.34 -3.60
CA MET A 91 -13.42 -6.72 -4.44
C MET A 91 -12.40 -5.59 -4.50
N TYR A 92 -11.13 -5.97 -4.44
CA TYR A 92 -10.00 -5.06 -4.45
C TYR A 92 -8.92 -5.53 -5.42
N GLU A 93 -8.24 -4.54 -6.00
CA GLU A 93 -6.94 -4.70 -6.65
C GLU A 93 -5.88 -4.19 -5.68
N VAL A 94 -4.90 -5.05 -5.37
CA VAL A 94 -3.85 -4.79 -4.40
C VAL A 94 -2.52 -5.01 -5.09
N SER A 95 -1.68 -3.97 -5.14
CA SER A 95 -0.26 -4.14 -5.45
C SER A 95 0.49 -4.16 -4.13
N PHE A 96 1.35 -5.15 -3.92
CA PHE A 96 2.14 -5.27 -2.71
C PHE A 96 3.59 -5.63 -3.02
N SER A 97 4.48 -5.27 -2.11
CA SER A 97 5.92 -5.55 -2.18
C SER A 97 6.32 -6.59 -1.14
N ASP A 98 7.38 -7.35 -1.43
CA ASP A 98 8.06 -8.21 -0.45
C ASP A 98 8.89 -7.44 0.58
N THR A 99 9.01 -6.12 0.42
CA THR A 99 9.85 -5.26 1.24
C THR A 99 9.04 -4.09 1.79
N ASN A 100 9.33 -3.70 3.04
CA ASN A 100 8.77 -2.50 3.63
C ASN A 100 9.19 -1.27 2.78
N PRO A 101 8.22 -0.49 2.24
CA PRO A 101 8.55 0.69 1.44
C PRO A 101 9.15 1.84 2.25
N ALA A 102 8.95 1.85 3.57
CA ALA A 102 9.46 2.90 4.46
C ALA A 102 10.88 2.61 4.96
N ASP A 103 11.63 3.67 5.30
CA ASP A 103 12.93 3.60 6.00
C ASP A 103 12.82 3.26 7.49
N PHE A 104 11.59 3.18 8.01
CA PHE A 104 11.30 2.91 9.42
C PHE A 104 10.38 1.70 9.58
N GLY A 105 10.37 1.13 10.78
CA GLY A 105 9.49 0.02 11.14
C GLY A 105 8.05 0.46 11.44
N TRP A 106 7.09 -0.43 11.19
CA TRP A 106 5.68 -0.22 11.49
C TRP A 106 5.24 -1.01 12.71
N THR A 107 4.42 -0.39 13.56
CA THR A 107 3.58 -1.09 14.53
C THR A 107 2.42 -1.71 13.78
N VAL A 108 2.45 -3.04 13.60
CA VAL A 108 1.47 -3.76 12.77
C VAL A 108 0.47 -4.53 13.62
N GLY A 109 -0.80 -4.10 13.59
CA GLY A 109 -1.92 -4.84 14.16
C GLY A 109 -2.24 -6.12 13.39
N ASN A 110 -2.85 -7.11 14.05
CA ASN A 110 -3.27 -8.39 13.45
C ASN A 110 -2.15 -9.20 12.77
N ARG A 111 -0.89 -9.04 13.21
CA ARG A 111 0.27 -9.79 12.69
C ARG A 111 0.10 -11.32 12.70
N ASN A 112 -0.71 -11.84 13.61
CA ASN A 112 -1.05 -13.27 13.66
C ASN A 112 -1.66 -13.80 12.35
N LEU A 113 -2.32 -12.96 11.56
CA LEU A 113 -2.88 -13.35 10.26
C LEU A 113 -1.78 -13.67 9.23
N LEU A 114 -0.61 -13.02 9.30
CA LEU A 114 0.51 -13.28 8.39
C LEU A 114 1.08 -14.70 8.54
N LYS A 115 0.98 -15.30 9.74
CA LYS A 115 1.47 -16.66 9.98
C LYS A 115 0.79 -17.69 9.07
N LYS A 116 -0.46 -17.44 8.68
CA LYS A 116 -1.24 -18.30 7.78
C LYS A 116 -0.84 -18.14 6.32
N ASN A 117 -0.06 -17.12 5.98
CA ASN A 117 0.27 -16.83 4.59
C ASN A 117 1.19 -17.88 3.99
N GLY A 118 2.10 -18.48 4.76
CA GLY A 118 3.16 -19.34 4.22
C GLY A 118 4.15 -18.61 3.30
N LEU A 119 4.22 -17.28 3.39
CA LEU A 119 5.19 -16.45 2.69
C LEU A 119 6.48 -16.36 3.50
N ALA A 120 7.62 -16.29 2.81
CA ALA A 120 8.92 -16.07 3.44
C ALA A 120 9.20 -14.59 3.78
N PHE A 121 8.25 -13.70 3.48
CA PHE A 121 8.37 -12.26 3.62
C PHE A 121 7.06 -11.65 4.11
N ASP A 122 7.13 -10.43 4.62
CA ASP A 122 5.99 -9.62 5.00
C ASP A 122 5.46 -8.83 3.78
N PRO A 123 4.23 -9.08 3.29
CA PRO A 123 3.69 -8.40 2.12
C PRO A 123 3.18 -6.99 2.49
N TYR A 124 3.86 -5.95 2.01
CA TYR A 124 3.49 -4.54 2.27
C TYR A 124 2.71 -3.96 1.10
N VAL A 125 1.57 -3.32 1.38
CA VAL A 125 0.78 -2.64 0.35
C VAL A 125 1.59 -1.51 -0.30
N VAL A 126 1.49 -1.44 -1.62
CA VAL A 126 2.02 -0.35 -2.46
C VAL A 126 0.85 0.46 -3.00
N SER A 127 -0.20 -0.22 -3.47
CA SER A 127 -1.44 0.41 -3.89
C SER A 127 -2.63 -0.49 -3.59
N LEU A 128 -3.77 0.13 -3.26
CA LEU A 128 -5.00 -0.57 -2.94
C LEU A 128 -6.20 0.19 -3.51
N LYS A 129 -6.99 -0.48 -4.35
CA LYS A 129 -8.16 0.09 -5.01
C LYS A 129 -9.36 -0.81 -4.85
N ARG A 130 -10.49 -0.26 -4.40
CA ARG A 130 -11.78 -0.96 -4.44
C ARG A 130 -12.34 -0.92 -5.85
N ILE A 131 -12.78 -2.07 -6.35
CA ILE A 131 -13.30 -2.22 -7.72
C ILE A 131 -14.78 -2.60 -7.79
N GLN A 132 -15.35 -3.23 -6.75
CA GLN A 132 -16.78 -3.59 -6.66
C GLN A 132 -17.27 -3.60 -5.22
#